data_AF-A0A2G4YM74-F1
#
_entry.id   AF-A0A2G4YM74-F1
#
_cell.length_a   1.000
_cell.length_b   1.000
_cell.length_c   1.000
_cell.angle_alpha   90.00
_cell.angle_beta   90.00
_cell.angle_gamma   90.00
#
_symmetry.space_group_name_H-M   'P 1'
#
loop_
_entity.id
_entity.type
_entity.pdbx_description
1 polymer ?
#
loop_
_entity_poly.entity_id
_entity_poly.type
_entity_poly.pdbx_seq_one_letter_code
_entity_poly.pdbx_strand_id
1 'polypeptide(L)'
;MFKYIVVLMMSLSFMPTGQAGEKPAACSSDEYRTLDFWVGSWEVSWKGGKGTNHISKSHGGCVINEKFDSPGLKGMSISMYNKAGGEWRQTWMDDQGSYFDFHGRQDGADYIFHSTPDPEKPEQQLRMVFTDIKADQLTWLWQKTSDGGETWTDQWMIKYRRRH
;
A
#
# COMPACT_ATOMS: atom_id res chain seq x y z
N MET A 1 68.53 43.86 30.82
CA MET A 1 67.98 42.77 29.99
C MET A 1 66.47 42.91 29.96
N PHE A 2 65.89 43.40 28.86
CA PHE A 2 64.43 43.48 28.68
C PHE A 2 64.00 42.34 27.75
N LYS A 3 63.11 41.45 28.21
CA LYS A 3 62.56 40.33 27.44
C LYS A 3 61.21 40.76 26.83
N TYR A 4 61.11 40.78 25.51
CA TYR A 4 59.85 40.96 24.79
C TYR A 4 59.10 39.62 24.72
N ILE A 5 57.83 39.60 25.08
CA ILE A 5 56.92 38.47 24.88
C ILE A 5 56.10 38.78 23.62
N VAL A 6 56.27 37.96 22.58
CA VAL A 6 55.45 37.97 21.36
C VAL A 6 54.21 37.13 21.65
N VAL A 7 53.03 37.76 21.64
CA VAL A 7 51.75 37.07 21.74
C VAL A 7 51.23 36.81 20.33
N LEU A 8 51.18 35.53 19.94
CA LEU A 8 50.67 35.09 18.65
C LEU A 8 49.13 34.95 18.75
N MET A 9 48.39 35.84 18.10
CA MET A 9 46.92 35.77 18.01
C MET A 9 46.53 34.82 16.86
N MET A 10 46.10 33.60 17.20
CA MET A 10 45.49 32.68 16.23
C MET A 10 44.04 33.09 15.97
N SER A 11 43.73 33.52 14.74
CA SER A 11 42.36 33.78 14.28
C SER A 11 41.66 32.46 13.93
N LEU A 12 40.63 32.09 14.69
CA LEU A 12 39.73 30.99 14.34
C LEU A 12 38.78 31.45 13.22
N SER A 13 38.98 30.91 12.01
CA SER A 13 38.03 31.04 10.92
C SER A 13 36.84 30.10 11.14
N PHE A 14 35.65 30.65 11.37
CA PHE A 14 34.40 29.88 11.36
C PHE A 14 34.06 29.52 9.91
N MET A 15 34.11 28.23 9.57
CA MET A 15 33.52 27.74 8.32
C MET A 15 32.01 27.62 8.50
N PRO A 16 31.20 28.16 7.60
CA PRO A 16 29.76 27.95 7.64
C PRO A 16 29.48 26.47 7.37
N THR A 17 28.82 25.82 8.30
CA THR A 17 28.28 24.47 8.12
C THR A 17 27.24 24.53 7.00
N GLY A 18 27.60 23.99 5.83
CA GLY A 18 26.66 23.80 4.74
C GLY A 18 25.50 22.92 5.23
N GLN A 19 24.29 23.46 5.21
CA GLN A 19 23.09 22.72 5.52
C GLN A 19 22.82 21.77 4.35
N ALA A 20 23.28 20.52 4.49
CA ALA A 20 22.91 19.45 3.57
C ALA A 20 21.40 19.27 3.67
N GLY A 21 20.66 19.67 2.64
CA GLY A 21 19.23 19.42 2.55
C GLY A 21 18.99 17.91 2.64
N GLU A 22 18.14 17.49 3.58
CA GLU A 22 17.77 16.08 3.70
C GLU A 22 17.20 15.59 2.37
N LYS A 23 17.80 14.53 1.83
CA LYS A 23 17.28 13.86 0.63
C LYS A 23 15.85 13.41 0.93
N PRO A 24 14.87 13.74 0.07
CA PRO A 24 13.49 13.28 0.26
C PRO A 24 13.44 11.76 0.44
N ALA A 25 12.62 11.29 1.38
CA ALA A 25 12.44 9.86 1.62
C ALA A 25 12.00 9.15 0.32
N ALA A 26 12.51 7.95 0.08
CA ALA A 26 12.39 7.28 -1.22
C ALA A 26 10.94 7.08 -1.72
N CYS A 27 9.97 7.03 -0.80
CA CYS A 27 8.55 6.77 -1.07
C CYS A 27 7.65 7.94 -0.63
N SER A 28 8.13 9.17 -0.81
CA SER A 28 7.41 10.37 -0.38
C SER A 28 6.58 11.06 -1.45
N SER A 29 6.59 10.58 -2.70
CA SER A 29 5.77 11.16 -3.77
C SER A 29 4.30 10.77 -3.63
N ASP A 30 3.41 11.56 -4.22
CA ASP A 30 1.96 11.40 -4.02
C ASP A 30 1.45 10.02 -4.47
N GLU A 31 2.09 9.40 -5.46
CA GLU A 31 1.71 8.08 -5.95
C GLU A 31 1.81 7.00 -4.85
N TYR A 32 2.81 7.07 -3.97
CA TYR A 32 2.96 6.16 -2.82
C TYR A 32 1.88 6.36 -1.75
N ARG A 33 1.11 7.44 -1.83
CA ARG A 33 0.06 7.77 -0.85
C ARG A 33 -1.36 7.56 -1.39
N THR A 34 -1.48 7.11 -2.63
CA THR A 34 -2.79 6.92 -3.29
C THR A 34 -3.65 5.87 -2.59
N LEU A 35 -3.06 4.88 -1.90
CA LEU A 35 -3.78 3.88 -1.07
C LEU A 35 -3.97 4.29 0.40
N ASP A 36 -3.70 5.54 0.79
CA ASP A 36 -3.78 5.95 2.20
C ASP A 36 -5.20 5.92 2.76
N PHE A 37 -6.21 5.99 1.89
CA PHE A 37 -7.62 5.82 2.31
C PHE A 37 -7.85 4.48 3.01
N TRP A 38 -7.10 3.44 2.65
CA TRP A 38 -7.26 2.08 3.15
C TRP A 38 -6.55 1.83 4.48
N VAL A 39 -5.52 2.61 4.80
CA VAL A 39 -4.73 2.45 6.01
C VAL A 39 -5.60 2.72 7.26
N GLY A 40 -5.54 1.81 8.22
CA GLY A 40 -6.31 1.86 9.46
C GLY A 40 -6.89 0.51 9.87
N SER A 41 -7.78 0.55 10.86
CA SER A 41 -8.49 -0.62 11.37
C SER A 41 -9.94 -0.59 10.93
N TRP A 42 -10.45 -1.74 10.50
CA TRP A 42 -11.77 -1.86 9.88
C TRP A 42 -12.56 -3.03 10.46
N GLU A 43 -13.85 -2.81 10.65
CA GLU A 43 -14.84 -3.88 10.64
C GLU A 43 -15.19 -4.19 9.18
N VAL A 44 -15.24 -5.47 8.83
CA VAL A 44 -15.64 -5.92 7.50
C VAL A 44 -16.83 -6.85 7.59
N SER A 45 -17.73 -6.76 6.61
CA SER A 45 -18.94 -7.58 6.56
C SER A 45 -19.33 -7.91 5.13
N TRP A 46 -19.93 -9.08 4.94
CA TRP A 46 -20.43 -9.57 3.66
C TRP A 46 -21.66 -10.44 3.90
N LYS A 47 -22.26 -10.97 2.83
CA LYS A 47 -23.43 -11.85 2.96
C LYS A 47 -23.05 -13.13 3.73
N GLY A 48 -23.55 -13.25 4.95
CA GLY A 48 -23.35 -14.43 5.79
C GLY A 48 -22.08 -14.43 6.65
N GLY A 49 -21.32 -13.32 6.69
CA GLY A 49 -20.12 -13.27 7.51
C GLY A 49 -19.62 -11.87 7.85
N LYS A 50 -18.68 -11.83 8.79
CA LYS A 50 -17.99 -10.63 9.25
C LYS A 50 -16.58 -10.98 9.70
N GLY A 51 -15.74 -9.97 9.76
CA GLY A 51 -14.36 -10.09 10.21
C GLY A 51 -13.79 -8.71 10.50
N THR A 52 -12.47 -8.66 10.54
CA THR A 52 -11.70 -7.46 10.82
C THR A 52 -10.57 -7.36 9.83
N ASN A 53 -10.16 -6.14 9.53
CA ASN A 53 -8.99 -5.92 8.71
C ASN A 53 -8.14 -4.80 9.31
N HIS A 54 -6.84 -5.03 9.45
CA HIS A 54 -5.90 -4.05 9.94
C HIS A 54 -4.83 -3.78 8.88
N ILE A 55 -4.76 -2.54 8.43
CA ILE A 55 -3.86 -2.09 7.39
C ILE A 55 -2.91 -1.04 7.97
N SER A 56 -1.62 -1.29 7.82
CA SER A 56 -0.55 -0.47 8.41
C SER A 56 0.51 -0.12 7.37
N LYS A 57 1.22 0.99 7.59
CA LYS A 57 2.43 1.33 6.83
C LYS A 57 3.68 0.86 7.56
N SER A 58 4.69 0.45 6.80
CA SER A 58 6.01 0.07 7.29
C SER A 58 7.10 0.55 6.33
N HIS A 59 8.38 0.29 6.65
CA HIS A 59 9.53 0.60 5.79
C HIS A 59 9.54 2.07 5.31
N GLY A 60 9.32 3.01 6.24
CA GLY A 60 9.30 4.44 5.91
C GLY A 60 8.14 4.88 5.01
N GLY A 61 7.04 4.11 4.97
CA GLY A 61 5.86 4.39 4.17
C GLY A 61 5.85 3.74 2.78
N CYS A 62 6.90 3.02 2.40
CA CYS A 62 6.98 2.32 1.12
C CYS A 62 6.07 1.09 1.04
N VAL A 63 5.80 0.45 2.17
CA VAL A 63 5.12 -0.85 2.24
C VAL A 63 3.84 -0.72 3.06
N ILE A 64 2.74 -1.20 2.51
CA ILE A 64 1.46 -1.37 3.19
C ILE A 64 1.30 -2.85 3.55
N ASN A 65 1.07 -3.16 4.82
CA ASN A 65 0.77 -4.51 5.29
C ASN A 65 -0.70 -4.59 5.69
N GLU A 66 -1.41 -5.59 5.17
CA GLU A 66 -2.76 -5.94 5.54
C GLU A 66 -2.77 -7.19 6.41
N LYS A 67 -3.66 -7.24 7.40
CA LYS A 67 -4.00 -8.44 8.15
C LYS A 67 -5.52 -8.58 8.24
N PHE A 68 -6.05 -9.55 7.51
CA PHE A 68 -7.45 -9.92 7.49
C PHE A 68 -7.71 -11.08 8.47
N ASP A 69 -8.75 -10.95 9.29
CA ASP A 69 -9.13 -11.97 10.27
C ASP A 69 -10.65 -12.17 10.30
N SER A 70 -11.09 -13.40 10.07
CA SER A 70 -12.46 -13.84 10.24
C SER A 70 -12.51 -15.29 10.72
N PRO A 71 -13.66 -15.78 11.25
CA PRO A 71 -13.78 -17.16 11.73
C PRO A 71 -13.47 -18.26 10.70
N GLY A 72 -13.50 -17.97 9.39
CA GLY A 72 -13.29 -18.95 8.32
C GLY A 72 -12.15 -18.63 7.36
N LEU A 73 -11.46 -17.51 7.53
CA LEU A 73 -10.36 -17.08 6.68
C LEU A 73 -9.47 -16.12 7.45
N LYS A 74 -8.18 -16.42 7.50
CA LYS A 74 -7.15 -15.49 7.94
C LYS A 74 -6.16 -15.29 6.81
N GLY A 75 -5.93 -14.04 6.45
CA GLY A 75 -5.05 -13.70 5.35
C GLY A 75 -4.24 -12.45 5.65
N MET A 76 -3.25 -12.21 4.81
CA MET A 76 -2.48 -10.99 4.82
C MET A 76 -2.12 -10.61 3.39
N SER A 77 -1.85 -9.33 3.19
CA SER A 77 -1.19 -8.88 1.98
C SER A 77 -0.08 -7.88 2.26
N ILE A 78 0.84 -7.79 1.30
CA ILE A 78 1.91 -6.80 1.27
C ILE A 78 1.77 -6.04 -0.03
N SER A 79 1.67 -4.71 0.05
CA SER A 79 1.51 -3.83 -1.10
C SER A 79 2.60 -2.76 -1.15
N MET A 80 3.08 -2.46 -2.35
CA MET A 80 4.08 -1.41 -2.61
C MET A 80 3.84 -0.79 -3.97
N TYR A 81 4.04 0.52 -4.08
CA TYR A 81 4.01 1.19 -5.37
C TYR A 81 5.31 0.93 -6.15
N ASN A 82 5.19 0.27 -7.29
CA ASN A 82 6.30 0.05 -8.21
C ASN A 82 6.43 1.25 -9.17
N LYS A 83 7.34 2.17 -8.83
CA LYS A 83 7.59 3.37 -9.64
C LYS A 83 8.00 3.08 -11.08
N ALA A 84 8.73 1.99 -11.33
CA ALA A 84 9.16 1.64 -12.69
C ALA A 84 7.99 1.17 -13.57
N GLY A 85 7.02 0.47 -12.98
CA GLY A 85 5.81 -0.01 -13.66
C GLY A 85 4.63 0.97 -13.63
N GLY A 86 4.71 2.04 -12.82
CA GLY A 86 3.62 2.99 -12.63
C GLY A 86 2.37 2.33 -12.06
N GLU A 87 2.53 1.36 -11.16
CA GLU A 87 1.43 0.57 -10.62
C GLU A 87 1.69 0.12 -9.18
N TRP A 88 0.63 -0.16 -8.44
CA TRP A 88 0.72 -0.89 -7.19
C TRP A 88 0.97 -2.37 -7.47
N ARG A 89 1.85 -2.97 -6.68
CA ARG A 89 2.02 -4.42 -6.59
C ARG A 89 1.50 -4.86 -5.25
N GLN A 90 0.73 -5.94 -5.23
CA GLN A 90 0.25 -6.53 -4.00
C GLN A 90 0.34 -8.04 -4.08
N THR A 91 0.78 -8.67 -3.00
CA THR A 91 0.76 -10.12 -2.86
C THR A 91 -0.13 -10.48 -1.69
N TRP A 92 -1.11 -11.36 -1.91
CA TRP A 92 -2.00 -11.92 -0.89
C TRP A 92 -1.62 -13.37 -0.59
N MET A 93 -1.72 -13.76 0.69
CA MET A 93 -1.60 -15.14 1.15
C MET A 93 -2.58 -15.41 2.29
N ASP A 94 -3.11 -16.64 2.38
CA ASP A 94 -4.04 -17.02 3.45
C ASP A 94 -3.85 -18.43 4.00
N ASP A 95 -4.57 -18.70 5.10
CA ASP A 95 -4.58 -19.98 5.81
C ASP A 95 -5.34 -21.10 5.09
N GLN A 96 -5.91 -20.82 3.92
CA GLN A 96 -6.48 -21.82 3.01
C GLN A 96 -5.49 -22.24 1.90
N GLY A 97 -4.27 -21.67 1.91
CA GLY A 97 -3.23 -21.99 0.94
C GLY A 97 -3.32 -21.19 -0.36
N SER A 98 -4.12 -20.13 -0.40
CA SER A 98 -4.18 -19.27 -1.59
C SER A 98 -2.97 -18.35 -1.65
N TYR A 99 -2.53 -18.07 -2.87
CA TYR A 99 -1.51 -17.07 -3.18
C TYR A 99 -1.94 -16.30 -4.43
N PHE A 100 -1.92 -14.97 -4.35
CA PHE A 100 -2.22 -14.11 -5.50
C PHE A 100 -1.20 -12.98 -5.60
N ASP A 101 -0.71 -12.73 -6.81
CA ASP A 101 0.07 -11.56 -7.17
C ASP A 101 -0.81 -10.62 -8.00
N PHE A 102 -0.86 -9.35 -7.62
CA PHE A 102 -1.76 -8.36 -8.19
C PHE A 102 -1.02 -7.14 -8.73
N HIS A 103 -1.61 -6.58 -9.79
CA HIS A 103 -1.24 -5.34 -10.44
C HIS A 103 -2.38 -4.33 -10.30
N GLY A 104 -2.14 -3.27 -9.52
CA GLY A 104 -3.14 -2.28 -9.13
C GLY A 104 -2.95 -0.92 -9.78
N ARG A 105 -4.04 -0.34 -10.29
CA ARG A 105 -4.08 1.05 -10.77
C ARG A 105 -5.37 1.73 -10.31
N GLN A 106 -5.31 3.05 -10.22
CA GLN A 106 -6.51 3.86 -10.06
C GLN A 106 -7.25 3.92 -11.40
N ASP A 107 -8.58 3.76 -11.35
CA ASP A 107 -9.48 3.93 -12.49
C ASP A 107 -10.64 4.85 -12.05
N GLY A 108 -10.56 6.12 -12.43
CA GLY A 108 -11.46 7.16 -11.93
C GLY A 108 -11.41 7.29 -10.40
N ALA A 109 -12.53 7.01 -9.74
CA ALA A 109 -12.65 7.04 -8.28
C ALA A 109 -12.26 5.72 -7.60
N ASP A 110 -12.11 4.65 -8.38
CA ASP A 110 -11.90 3.29 -7.89
C ASP A 110 -10.43 2.89 -8.02
N TYR A 111 -10.05 1.81 -7.32
CA TYR A 111 -8.77 1.14 -7.52
C TYR A 111 -9.02 -0.31 -7.92
N ILE A 112 -8.41 -0.73 -9.02
CA ILE A 112 -8.59 -2.06 -9.60
C ILE A 112 -7.26 -2.80 -9.61
N PHE A 113 -7.23 -3.98 -8.97
CA PHE A 113 -6.08 -4.86 -8.85
C PHE A 113 -6.37 -6.17 -9.58
N HIS A 114 -5.73 -6.38 -10.72
CA HIS A 114 -5.87 -7.62 -11.49
C HIS A 114 -4.83 -8.64 -11.04
N SER A 115 -5.25 -9.90 -10.85
CA SER A 115 -4.31 -10.97 -10.57
C SER A 115 -3.40 -11.20 -11.79
N THR A 116 -2.16 -11.63 -11.58
CA THR A 116 -1.34 -12.13 -12.69
C THR A 116 -2.10 -13.24 -13.43
N PRO A 117 -2.22 -13.19 -14.77
CA PRO A 117 -2.92 -14.22 -15.53
C PRO A 117 -2.28 -15.60 -15.36
N ASP A 118 -3.11 -16.63 -15.30
CA ASP A 118 -2.65 -18.03 -15.39
C ASP A 118 -2.39 -18.34 -16.88
N PRO A 119 -1.14 -18.67 -17.28
CA PRO A 119 -0.82 -19.00 -18.68
C PRO A 119 -1.61 -20.19 -19.23
N GLU A 120 -2.07 -21.11 -18.36
CA GLU A 120 -2.86 -22.28 -18.76
C GLU A 120 -4.35 -21.94 -18.92
N LYS A 121 -4.80 -20.81 -18.37
CA LYS A 121 -6.21 -20.35 -18.41
C LYS A 121 -6.26 -18.83 -18.63
N PRO A 122 -5.74 -18.33 -19.76
CA PRO A 122 -5.59 -16.89 -20.01
C PRO A 122 -6.92 -16.12 -20.05
N GLU A 123 -8.03 -16.81 -20.29
CA GLU A 123 -9.38 -16.24 -20.27
C GLU A 123 -9.96 -16.05 -18.87
N GLN A 124 -9.36 -16.69 -17.85
CA GLN A 124 -9.78 -16.58 -16.46
C GLN A 124 -8.85 -15.66 -15.68
N GLN A 125 -9.44 -14.71 -14.97
CA GLN A 125 -8.71 -13.81 -14.12
C GLN A 125 -9.55 -13.39 -12.93
N LEU A 126 -8.89 -13.04 -11.84
CA LEU A 126 -9.50 -12.45 -10.65
C LEU A 126 -9.11 -10.98 -10.57
N ARG A 127 -9.98 -10.16 -9.98
CA ARG A 127 -9.60 -8.79 -9.62
C ARG A 127 -10.24 -8.35 -8.31
N MET A 128 -9.52 -7.47 -7.61
CA MET A 128 -10.07 -6.68 -6.51
C MET A 128 -10.47 -5.30 -7.04
N VAL A 129 -11.64 -4.83 -6.66
CA VAL A 129 -12.08 -3.46 -6.90
C VAL A 129 -12.37 -2.80 -5.56
N PHE A 130 -11.63 -1.75 -5.23
CA PHE A 130 -11.97 -0.87 -4.12
C PHE A 130 -12.78 0.31 -4.69
N THR A 131 -14.03 0.43 -4.24
CA THR A 131 -15.00 1.45 -4.69
C THR A 131 -15.77 2.03 -3.51
N ASP A 132 -16.64 3.01 -3.76
CA ASP A 132 -17.40 3.76 -2.75
C ASP A 132 -16.50 4.37 -1.65
N ILE A 133 -15.27 4.75 -2.02
CA ILE A 133 -14.21 5.14 -1.08
C ILE A 133 -14.59 6.46 -0.39
N LYS A 134 -14.69 6.42 0.94
CA LYS A 134 -14.85 7.58 1.82
C LYS A 134 -13.87 7.47 2.98
N ALA A 135 -13.84 8.51 3.82
CA ALA A 135 -12.96 8.54 4.99
C ALA A 135 -13.16 7.34 5.93
N ASP A 136 -14.40 6.90 6.13
CA ASP A 136 -14.81 5.91 7.13
C ASP A 136 -15.44 4.63 6.55
N GLN A 137 -15.52 4.52 5.21
CA GLN A 137 -16.07 3.33 4.55
C GLN A 137 -15.47 3.12 3.15
N LEU A 138 -15.52 1.88 2.69
CA LEU A 138 -15.32 1.49 1.30
C LEU A 138 -16.03 0.17 1.01
N THR A 139 -16.13 -0.18 -0.27
CA THR A 139 -16.55 -1.51 -0.73
C THR A 139 -15.38 -2.18 -1.41
N TRP A 140 -15.06 -3.40 -1.01
CA TRP A 140 -14.16 -4.29 -1.73
C TRP A 140 -14.97 -5.34 -2.48
N LEU A 141 -14.88 -5.35 -3.81
CA LEU A 141 -15.43 -6.39 -4.67
C LEU A 141 -14.32 -7.38 -5.06
N TRP A 142 -14.58 -8.66 -4.87
CA TRP A 142 -13.77 -9.75 -5.43
C TRP A 142 -14.49 -10.29 -6.65
N GLN A 143 -13.90 -10.09 -7.82
CA GLN A 143 -14.54 -10.40 -9.10
C GLN A 143 -13.74 -11.44 -9.87
N LYS A 144 -14.46 -12.23 -10.68
CA LYS A 144 -13.88 -13.19 -11.61
C LYS A 144 -14.37 -12.93 -13.02
N THR A 145 -13.50 -13.08 -14.00
CA THR A 145 -13.85 -13.23 -15.42
C THR A 145 -13.54 -14.65 -15.89
N SER A 146 -14.22 -15.08 -16.95
CA SER A 146 -13.92 -16.33 -17.67
C SER A 146 -14.03 -16.17 -19.20
N ASP A 147 -14.09 -14.92 -19.66
CA ASP A 147 -14.23 -14.51 -21.05
C ASP A 147 -13.19 -13.44 -21.42
N GLY A 148 -12.01 -13.49 -20.78
CA GLY A 148 -10.91 -12.56 -21.09
C GLY A 148 -11.17 -11.11 -20.65
N GLY A 149 -12.07 -10.91 -19.69
CA GLY A 149 -12.38 -9.60 -19.12
C GLY A 149 -13.52 -8.85 -19.80
N GLU A 150 -14.23 -9.47 -20.75
CA GLU A 150 -15.45 -8.90 -21.34
C GLU A 150 -16.54 -8.74 -20.29
N THR A 151 -16.70 -9.73 -19.40
CA THR A 151 -17.60 -9.65 -18.25
C THR A 151 -16.91 -10.03 -16.94
N TRP A 152 -17.41 -9.43 -15.85
CA TRP A 152 -16.90 -9.64 -14.50
C TRP A 152 -18.05 -9.95 -13.55
N THR A 153 -17.92 -11.05 -12.81
CA THR A 153 -18.93 -11.51 -11.84
C THR A 153 -18.42 -11.34 -10.42
N ASP A 154 -19.21 -10.64 -9.58
CA ASP A 154 -18.97 -10.52 -8.15
C ASP A 154 -19.03 -11.89 -7.47
N GLN A 155 -17.88 -12.34 -6.97
CA GLN A 155 -17.77 -13.51 -6.10
C GLN A 155 -18.01 -13.12 -4.64
N TRP A 156 -17.46 -11.97 -4.24
CA TRP A 156 -17.71 -11.37 -2.93
C TRP A 156 -17.89 -9.86 -3.03
N MET A 157 -18.72 -9.34 -2.13
CA MET A 157 -18.84 -7.92 -1.84
C MET A 157 -18.63 -7.73 -0.34
N ILE A 158 -17.54 -7.06 0.02
CA ILE A 158 -17.12 -6.85 1.40
C ILE A 158 -17.24 -5.36 1.71
N LYS A 159 -18.09 -5.02 2.67
CA LYS A 159 -18.29 -3.65 3.14
C LYS A 159 -17.38 -3.38 4.32
N TYR A 160 -16.60 -2.31 4.21
CA TYR A 160 -15.67 -1.85 5.23
C TYR A 160 -16.30 -0.69 6.00
N ARG A 161 -16.16 -0.72 7.32
CA ARG A 161 -16.46 0.42 8.21
C ARG A 161 -15.29 0.65 9.15
N ARG A 162 -14.82 1.88 9.23
CA ARG A 162 -13.65 2.22 10.04
C ARG A 162 -13.95 1.98 11.52
N ARG A 163 -12.99 1.43 12.24
CA ARG A 163 -13.00 1.38 13.71
C ARG A 163 -12.54 2.73 14.25
N HIS A 164 -13.36 3.33 15.11
CA HIS A 164 -13.02 4.55 15.85
C HIS A 164 -12.38 4.19 17.20
#